data_AF-A0A2N2F7L7-F1
#
_entry.id   AF-A0A2N2F7L7-F1
#
_cell.length_a   1.000
_cell.length_b   1.000
_cell.length_c   1.000
_cell.angle_alpha   90.00
_cell.angle_beta   90.00
_cell.angle_gamma   90.00
#
_symmetry.space_group_name_H-M   'P 1'
#
loop_
_entity.id
_entity.type
_entity.pdbx_description
1 polymer ?
#
loop_
_entity_poly.entity_id
_entity_poly.type
_entity_poly.pdbx_seq_one_letter_code
_entity_poly.pdbx_strand_id
1 'polypeptide(L)'
;MSDRLPAHHSCPNGFTLLELLIAISILGIVLTTIYAAYSGVLTNIRELGDDSRVYQMARVTLDRMSRDLTSLQRSKDVFVFQSEESIIGKRSFEAITFWSAAHLVFDEGEVPGSPAEISYFVREDKTGGFSLWRSDIAQAKPDLNK
;
A
#
# COMPACT_ATOMS: atom_id res chain seq x y z
N MET A 1 52.55 14.41 78.25
CA MET A 1 51.41 15.31 77.97
C MET A 1 51.58 15.80 76.55
N SER A 2 51.05 15.08 75.55
CA SER A 2 49.67 15.07 75.04
C SER A 2 49.21 16.47 74.61
N ASP A 3 49.11 16.69 73.30
CA ASP A 3 47.89 17.23 72.69
C ASP A 3 47.83 16.82 71.22
N ARG A 4 46.77 16.05 70.89
CA ARG A 4 46.46 15.63 69.52
C ARG A 4 45.45 16.63 68.92
N LEU A 5 45.75 17.11 67.73
CA LEU A 5 44.86 17.91 66.89
C LEU A 5 43.59 17.11 66.53
N PRO A 6 42.41 17.74 66.48
CA PRO A 6 41.19 17.06 66.07
C PRO A 6 41.18 16.84 64.55
N ALA A 7 41.03 15.58 64.15
CA ALA A 7 40.78 15.20 62.77
C ALA A 7 39.35 15.60 62.37
N HIS A 8 39.24 16.24 61.21
CA HIS A 8 37.99 16.63 60.59
C HIS A 8 37.22 15.37 60.16
N HIS A 9 36.24 14.94 60.96
CA HIS A 9 35.31 13.87 60.56
C HIS A 9 34.24 14.46 59.63
N SER A 10 34.49 14.40 58.32
CA SER A 10 33.44 14.56 57.33
C SER A 10 32.57 13.30 57.37
N CYS A 11 31.45 13.36 58.10
CA CYS A 11 30.44 12.31 58.07
C CYS A 11 29.92 12.15 56.63
N PRO A 12 29.81 10.92 56.09
CA PRO A 12 29.15 10.70 54.82
C PRO A 12 27.66 11.05 54.99
N ASN A 13 27.17 12.05 54.26
CA ASN A 13 25.74 12.33 54.19
C ASN A 13 25.04 11.12 53.55
N GLY A 14 24.20 10.43 54.32
CA GLY A 14 23.39 9.32 53.84
C GLY A 14 22.36 9.79 52.80
N PHE A 15 22.09 8.94 51.82
CA PHE A 15 21.11 9.20 50.76
C PHE A 15 19.73 9.44 51.37
N THR A 16 19.08 10.56 51.05
CA THR A 16 17.75 10.84 51.57
C THR A 16 16.70 10.03 50.81
N LEU A 17 15.63 9.60 51.49
CA LEU A 17 14.49 8.94 50.83
C LEU A 17 13.86 9.83 49.76
N LEU A 18 13.89 11.16 49.97
CA LEU A 18 13.45 12.16 49.00
C LEU A 18 14.29 12.12 47.70
N GLU A 19 15.60 11.98 47.82
CA GLU A 19 16.51 11.92 46.66
C GLU A 19 16.24 10.67 45.80
N LEU A 20 15.97 9.53 46.43
CA LEU A 20 15.58 8.31 45.72
C LEU A 20 14.22 8.48 45.02
N LEU A 21 13.24 9.10 45.68
CA LEU A 21 11.93 9.39 45.10
C LEU A 21 12.03 10.30 43.86
N ILE A 22 12.86 11.33 43.93
CA ILE A 22 13.09 12.23 42.79
C ILE A 22 13.81 11.48 41.67
N ALA A 23 14.83 10.67 41.99
CA ALA A 23 15.56 9.89 40.99
C ALA A 23 14.65 8.92 40.23
N ILE A 24 13.81 8.14 40.92
CA ILE A 24 12.87 7.22 40.25
C ILE A 24 11.77 7.95 39.48
N SER A 25 11.37 9.14 39.93
CA SER A 25 10.38 9.97 39.23
C SER A 25 10.94 10.50 37.91
N ILE A 26 12.16 11.03 37.92
CA ILE A 26 12.86 11.47 36.71
C ILE A 26 13.08 10.30 35.77
N LEU A 27 13.51 9.14 36.30
CA LEU A 27 13.68 7.93 35.50
C LEU A 27 12.36 7.51 34.83
N GLY A 28 11.25 7.54 35.56
CA GLY A 28 9.92 7.24 35.02
C GLY A 28 9.54 8.15 33.85
N ILE A 29 9.76 9.47 33.99
CA ILE A 29 9.50 10.47 32.94
C ILE A 29 10.37 10.21 31.70
N VAL A 30 11.66 9.94 31.90
CA VAL A 30 12.60 9.65 30.81
C VAL A 30 12.17 8.39 30.07
N LEU A 31 11.86 7.30 30.78
CA LEU A 31 11.43 6.03 30.19
C LEU A 31 10.11 6.16 29.43
N THR A 32 9.12 6.88 29.98
CA THR A 32 7.86 7.13 29.28
C THR A 32 8.05 7.98 28.04
N THR A 33 8.92 8.99 28.09
CA THR A 33 9.23 9.84 26.93
C THR A 33 9.92 9.04 25.82
N ILE A 34 10.91 8.21 26.17
CA ILE A 34 11.59 7.32 25.21
C ILE A 34 10.59 6.31 24.63
N TYR A 35 9.74 5.72 25.47
CA TYR A 35 8.73 4.77 25.03
C TYR A 35 7.71 5.42 24.08
N ALA A 36 7.24 6.63 24.38
CA ALA A 36 6.34 7.39 23.53
C ALA A 36 6.98 7.78 22.19
N ALA A 37 8.25 8.20 22.21
CA ALA A 37 8.99 8.50 20.98
C ALA A 37 9.16 7.24 20.11
N TYR A 38 9.50 6.09 20.73
CA TYR A 38 9.66 4.81 20.04
C TYR A 38 8.34 4.30 19.45
N SER A 39 7.24 4.34 20.22
CA SER A 39 5.91 3.91 19.74
C SER A 39 5.36 4.84 18.66
N GLY A 40 5.62 6.15 18.76
CA GLY A 40 5.31 7.13 17.72
C GLY A 40 6.03 6.83 16.41
N VAL A 41 7.34 6.54 16.45
CA VAL A 41 8.12 6.18 15.26
C VAL A 41 7.61 4.89 14.60
N LEU A 42 7.30 3.86 15.40
CA LEU A 42 6.77 2.60 14.86
C LEU A 42 5.38 2.75 14.21
N THR A 43 4.55 3.66 14.72
CA THR A 43 3.22 3.94 14.15
C THR A 43 3.36 4.69 12.82
N ASN A 44 4.21 5.72 12.76
CA ASN A 44 4.49 6.47 11.54
C ASN A 44 5.04 5.58 10.39
N ILE A 45 5.86 4.58 10.70
CA ILE A 45 6.40 3.66 9.68
C ILE A 45 5.28 2.81 9.04
N ARG A 46 4.24 2.45 9.79
CA ARG A 46 3.12 1.65 9.26
C ARG A 46 2.22 2.49 8.35
N GLU A 47 1.93 3.72 8.75
CA GLU A 47 1.10 4.64 7.94
C GLU A 47 1.80 5.03 6.62
N LEU A 48 3.12 5.28 6.64
CA LEU A 48 3.89 5.52 5.42
C LEU A 48 3.91 4.30 4.47
N GLY A 49 3.87 3.08 5.01
CA GLY A 49 3.82 1.85 4.21
C GLY A 49 2.49 1.66 3.48
N ASP A 50 1.37 2.01 4.11
CA ASP A 50 0.04 1.86 3.52
C ASP A 50 -0.22 2.84 2.38
N ASP A 51 0.20 4.10 2.53
CA ASP A 51 0.12 5.08 1.44
C ASP A 51 0.98 4.65 0.25
N SER A 52 2.21 4.21 0.51
CA SER A 52 3.11 3.70 -0.54
C SER A 52 2.50 2.53 -1.30
N ARG A 53 1.77 1.64 -0.63
CA ARG A 53 1.12 0.48 -1.27
C ARG A 53 0.00 0.91 -2.22
N VAL A 54 -0.84 1.86 -1.82
CA VAL A 54 -1.93 2.36 -2.68
C VAL A 54 -1.37 3.04 -3.93
N TYR A 55 -0.35 3.90 -3.78
CA TYR A 55 0.31 4.53 -4.93
C TYR A 55 1.00 3.53 -5.84
N GLN A 56 1.68 2.53 -5.28
CA GLN A 56 2.30 1.47 -6.09
C GLN A 56 1.25 0.69 -6.89
N MET A 57 0.13 0.32 -6.26
CA MET A 57 -0.96 -0.37 -6.92
C MET A 57 -1.56 0.48 -8.06
N ALA A 58 -1.84 1.75 -7.79
CA ALA A 58 -2.34 2.67 -8.81
C ALA A 58 -1.37 2.81 -9.98
N ARG A 59 -0.06 2.96 -9.72
CA ARG A 59 0.97 3.07 -10.74
C ARG A 59 1.03 1.82 -11.62
N VAL A 60 1.04 0.63 -11.03
CA VAL A 60 1.09 -0.65 -11.77
C VAL A 60 -0.17 -0.84 -12.61
N THR A 61 -1.34 -0.55 -12.05
CA THR A 61 -2.61 -0.68 -12.76
C THR A 61 -2.70 0.29 -13.94
N LEU A 62 -2.33 1.56 -13.74
CA LEU A 62 -2.35 2.57 -14.81
C LEU A 62 -1.30 2.27 -15.90
N ASP A 63 -0.11 1.83 -15.53
CA ASP A 63 0.92 1.41 -16.48
C ASP A 63 0.44 0.22 -17.32
N ARG A 64 -0.25 -0.73 -16.70
CA ARG A 64 -0.87 -1.86 -17.42
C ARG A 64 -1.96 -1.39 -18.39
N MET A 65 -2.89 -0.55 -17.94
CA MET A 65 -3.93 0.02 -18.79
C MET A 65 -3.35 0.83 -19.95
N SER A 66 -2.32 1.62 -19.69
CA SER A 66 -1.64 2.42 -20.71
C SER A 66 -1.06 1.51 -21.79
N ARG A 67 -0.32 0.45 -21.43
CA ARG A 67 0.24 -0.52 -22.39
C ARG A 67 -0.85 -1.18 -23.25
N ASP A 68 -1.98 -1.51 -22.64
CA ASP A 68 -3.10 -2.16 -23.32
C ASP A 68 -3.78 -1.23 -24.33
N LEU A 69 -4.01 0.03 -23.93
CA LEU A 69 -4.61 1.07 -24.77
C LEU A 69 -3.66 1.55 -25.88
N THR A 70 -2.36 1.62 -25.64
CA THR A 70 -1.40 2.00 -26.69
C THR A 70 -1.21 0.91 -27.75
N SER A 71 -1.60 -0.33 -27.42
CA SER A 71 -1.44 -1.49 -28.30
C SER A 71 -2.73 -1.87 -29.04
N LEU A 72 -3.71 -0.95 -29.12
CA LEU A 72 -4.97 -1.15 -29.82
C LEU A 72 -4.76 -1.66 -31.25
N GLN A 73 -5.56 -2.65 -31.64
CA GLN A 73 -5.53 -3.28 -32.96
C GLN A 73 -6.85 -3.09 -33.69
N ARG A 74 -6.79 -3.13 -35.02
CA ARG A 74 -7.98 -3.04 -35.88
C ARG A 74 -8.51 -4.42 -36.20
N SER A 75 -9.78 -4.68 -35.87
CA SER A 75 -10.51 -5.87 -36.32
C SER A 75 -11.22 -5.57 -37.63
N LYS A 76 -10.87 -6.27 -38.72
CA LYS A 76 -11.49 -6.09 -40.05
C LYS A 76 -11.59 -4.60 -40.46
N ASP A 77 -10.50 -3.85 -40.30
CA ASP A 77 -10.33 -2.41 -40.57
C ASP A 77 -10.93 -1.40 -39.58
N VAL A 78 -11.66 -1.83 -38.54
CA VAL A 78 -12.18 -0.91 -37.51
C VAL A 78 -11.49 -1.12 -36.17
N PHE A 79 -11.28 -0.02 -35.43
CA PHE A 79 -10.92 -0.11 -34.02
C PHE A 79 -12.17 -0.41 -33.21
N VAL A 80 -12.09 -1.39 -32.31
CA VAL A 80 -13.16 -1.66 -31.36
C VAL A 80 -12.81 -1.05 -30.02
N PHE A 81 -13.70 -0.19 -29.55
CA PHE A 81 -13.69 0.37 -28.20
C PHE A 81 -15.15 0.57 -27.78
N GLN A 82 -15.61 -0.23 -26.83
CA GLN A 82 -16.99 -0.25 -26.35
C GLN A 82 -17.01 0.01 -24.85
N SER A 83 -18.07 0.69 -24.38
CA SER A 83 -18.37 0.87 -22.96
C SER A 83 -19.69 0.19 -22.66
N GLU A 84 -19.76 -0.57 -21.57
CA GLU A 84 -20.97 -1.22 -21.09
C GLU A 84 -21.21 -0.81 -19.64
N GLU A 85 -22.39 -0.29 -19.35
CA GLU A 85 -22.77 0.09 -17.99
C GLU A 85 -23.02 -1.19 -17.16
N SER A 86 -22.41 -1.25 -15.97
CA SER A 86 -22.56 -2.32 -15.01
C SER A 86 -23.03 -1.77 -13.67
N ILE A 87 -24.21 -2.19 -13.24
CA ILE A 87 -24.79 -1.77 -11.96
C ILE A 87 -24.45 -2.82 -10.90
N ILE A 88 -23.77 -2.39 -9.84
CA ILE A 88 -23.41 -3.24 -8.70
C ILE A 88 -24.00 -2.60 -7.43
N GLY A 89 -25.01 -3.26 -6.87
CA GLY A 89 -25.79 -2.72 -5.75
C GLY A 89 -26.54 -1.45 -6.13
N LYS A 90 -26.12 -0.29 -5.59
CA LYS A 90 -26.70 1.04 -5.87
C LYS A 90 -25.78 1.95 -6.69
N ARG A 91 -24.63 1.44 -7.14
CA ARG A 91 -23.64 2.21 -7.89
C ARG A 91 -23.59 1.72 -9.33
N SER A 92 -23.46 2.67 -10.25
CA SER A 92 -23.19 2.40 -11.66
C SER A 92 -21.69 2.52 -11.91
N PHE A 93 -21.16 1.61 -12.71
CA PHE A 93 -19.78 1.56 -13.16
C PHE A 93 -19.73 1.35 -14.66
N GLU A 94 -18.70 1.87 -15.31
CA GLU A 94 -18.45 1.61 -16.73
C GLU A 94 -17.44 0.48 -16.86
N ALA A 95 -17.76 -0.49 -17.71
CA ALA A 95 -16.82 -1.49 -18.19
C ALA A 95 -16.37 -1.12 -19.61
N ILE A 96 -15.06 -1.08 -19.86
CA ILE A 96 -14.52 -0.81 -21.19
C ILE A 96 -13.95 -2.07 -21.80
N THR A 97 -14.27 -2.32 -23.07
CA THR A 97 -13.78 -3.48 -23.83
C THR A 97 -13.20 -3.03 -25.15
N PHE A 98 -12.01 -3.52 -25.49
CA PHE A 98 -11.32 -3.17 -26.72
C PHE A 98 -10.40 -4.29 -27.19
N TRP A 99 -9.96 -4.19 -28.46
CA TRP A 99 -9.06 -5.18 -29.06
C TRP A 99 -7.62 -4.69 -29.10
N SER A 100 -6.67 -5.48 -28.61
CA SER A 100 -5.28 -5.05 -28.40
C SER A 100 -4.29 -6.20 -28.54
N ALA A 101 -3.06 -5.88 -28.98
CA ALA A 101 -1.94 -6.83 -29.06
C ALA A 101 -1.22 -7.03 -27.71
N ALA A 102 -1.71 -6.44 -26.62
CA ALA A 102 -1.09 -6.51 -25.29
C ALA A 102 -1.47 -7.77 -24.49
N HIS A 103 -1.77 -8.87 -25.17
CA HIS A 103 -2.07 -10.17 -24.56
C HIS A 103 -0.91 -10.64 -23.67
N LEU A 104 -1.21 -11.11 -22.46
CA LEU A 104 -0.22 -11.77 -21.60
C LEU A 104 -0.12 -13.24 -21.98
N VAL A 105 1.04 -13.61 -22.51
CA VAL A 105 1.39 -15.02 -22.74
C VAL A 105 1.72 -15.67 -21.41
N PHE A 106 0.96 -16.69 -21.05
CA PHE A 106 1.19 -17.48 -19.84
C PHE A 106 1.63 -18.91 -20.15
N ASP A 107 1.35 -19.41 -21.35
CA ASP A 107 1.68 -20.77 -21.79
C ASP A 107 2.72 -20.76 -22.94
N GLU A 108 3.54 -21.81 -23.02
CA GLU A 108 4.61 -21.95 -24.03
C GLU A 108 4.06 -22.05 -25.47
N GLY A 109 2.78 -22.41 -25.63
CA GLY A 109 2.10 -22.51 -26.92
C GLY A 109 1.44 -21.22 -27.44
N GLU A 110 1.39 -20.17 -26.63
CA GLU A 110 0.74 -18.91 -27.01
C GLU A 110 1.70 -17.98 -27.74
N VAL A 111 1.20 -17.31 -28.79
CA VAL A 111 2.02 -16.40 -29.61
C VAL A 111 2.06 -15.01 -28.95
N PRO A 112 3.25 -14.51 -28.57
CA PRO A 112 3.37 -13.14 -28.06
C PRO A 112 2.89 -12.11 -29.09
N GLY A 113 2.14 -11.11 -28.62
CA GLY A 113 1.60 -10.07 -29.49
C GLY A 113 0.35 -10.48 -30.28
N SER A 114 -0.19 -11.68 -30.06
CA SER A 114 -1.50 -12.06 -30.60
C SER A 114 -2.57 -11.08 -30.13
N PRO A 115 -3.44 -10.57 -31.02
CA PRO A 115 -4.57 -9.76 -30.61
C PRO A 115 -5.48 -10.51 -29.63
N ALA A 116 -5.90 -9.80 -28.58
CA ALA A 116 -6.82 -10.27 -27.56
C ALA A 116 -7.90 -9.23 -27.28
N GLU A 117 -9.07 -9.71 -26.88
CA GLU A 117 -10.09 -8.87 -26.28
C GLU A 117 -9.69 -8.59 -24.83
N ILE A 118 -9.54 -7.31 -24.50
CA ILE A 118 -9.21 -6.84 -23.16
C ILE A 118 -10.42 -6.09 -22.63
N SER A 119 -10.85 -6.46 -21.43
CA SER A 119 -11.95 -5.80 -20.73
C SER A 119 -11.54 -5.37 -19.34
N TYR A 120 -11.89 -4.14 -18.97
CA TYR A 120 -11.75 -3.63 -17.61
C TYR A 120 -13.13 -3.42 -17.01
N PHE A 121 -13.38 -4.02 -15.86
CA PHE A 121 -14.68 -3.92 -15.17
C PHE A 121 -14.50 -3.99 -13.66
N VAL A 122 -15.49 -3.46 -12.94
CA VAL A 122 -15.48 -3.45 -11.47
C VAL A 122 -16.14 -4.71 -10.94
N ARG A 123 -15.63 -5.24 -9.84
CA ARG A 123 -16.25 -6.32 -9.06
C ARG A 123 -16.31 -5.93 -7.59
N GLU A 124 -17.43 -6.23 -6.95
CA GLU A 124 -17.57 -6.14 -5.50
C GLU A 124 -16.83 -7.30 -4.81
N ASP A 125 -16.02 -6.96 -3.83
CA ASP A 125 -15.35 -7.92 -2.96
C ASP A 125 -16.28 -8.38 -1.82
N LYS A 126 -15.96 -9.51 -1.18
CA LYS A 126 -16.71 -10.07 -0.05
C LYS A 126 -16.84 -9.11 1.13
N THR A 127 -15.95 -8.12 1.22
CA THR A 127 -15.93 -7.08 2.25
C THR A 127 -16.84 -5.88 1.94
N GLY A 128 -17.49 -5.84 0.76
CA GLY A 128 -18.27 -4.69 0.27
C GLY A 128 -17.42 -3.60 -0.39
N GLY A 129 -16.12 -3.83 -0.55
CA GLY A 129 -15.24 -2.97 -1.34
C GLY A 129 -15.41 -3.21 -2.84
N PHE A 130 -14.87 -2.31 -3.67
CA PHE A 130 -14.82 -2.47 -5.12
C PHE A 130 -13.39 -2.66 -5.59
N SER A 131 -13.19 -3.57 -6.56
CA SER A 131 -11.91 -3.87 -7.17
C SER A 131 -12.00 -3.78 -8.68
N LEU A 132 -10.98 -3.24 -9.33
CA LEU A 132 -10.88 -3.19 -10.79
C LEU A 132 -10.25 -4.50 -11.29
N TRP A 133 -10.94 -5.16 -12.20
CA TRP A 133 -10.50 -6.41 -12.82
C TRP A 133 -10.17 -6.17 -14.28
N ARG A 134 -9.20 -6.95 -14.76
CA ARG A 134 -8.82 -7.03 -16.16
C ARG A 134 -9.09 -8.45 -16.64
N SER A 135 -9.87 -8.60 -17.71
CA SER A 135 -9.99 -9.84 -18.47
C SER A 135 -9.13 -9.76 -19.72
N ASP A 136 -8.57 -10.90 -20.12
CA ASP A 136 -7.70 -11.05 -21.28
C ASP A 136 -8.04 -12.37 -21.97
N ILE A 137 -8.66 -12.28 -23.14
CA ILE A 137 -9.10 -13.46 -23.90
C ILE A 137 -8.37 -13.45 -25.25
N ALA A 138 -7.38 -14.33 -25.37
CA ALA A 138 -6.58 -14.49 -26.57
C ALA A 138 -7.46 -14.81 -27.79
N GLN A 139 -7.18 -14.15 -28.92
CA GLN A 139 -7.82 -14.42 -30.22
C GLN A 139 -9.36 -14.27 -30.26
N ALA A 140 -10.00 -13.86 -29.18
CA ALA A 140 -11.40 -13.47 -29.19
C ALA A 140 -11.54 -12.27 -30.11
N LYS A 141 -12.46 -12.40 -31.08
CA LYS A 141 -12.83 -11.28 -31.94
C LYS A 141 -13.90 -10.50 -31.20
N PRO A 142 -13.75 -9.18 -31.08
CA PRO A 142 -14.78 -8.35 -30.49
C PRO A 142 -16.10 -8.49 -31.25
N ASP A 143 -17.20 -8.57 -30.50
CA ASP A 143 -18.54 -8.55 -31.09
C ASP A 143 -18.85 -7.13 -31.59
N LEU A 144 -18.93 -6.98 -32.91
CA LEU A 144 -19.13 -5.69 -33.57
C LEU A 144 -20.59 -5.21 -33.54
N ASN A 145 -21.51 -6.01 -32.99
CA ASN A 145 -22.95 -5.76 -33.05
C ASN A 145 -23.60 -5.37 -31.70
N LYS A 146 -22.81 -5.09 -30.66
CA LYS A 146 -23.32 -4.59 -29.36
C LYS A 146 -23.51 -3.08 -29.36
#